data_AF-A0A3B1CBG2-F1
#
_entry.id   AF-A0A3B1CBG2-F1
#
_cell.length_a   1.000
_cell.length_b   1.000
_cell.length_c   1.000
_cell.angle_alpha   90.00
_cell.angle_beta   90.00
_cell.angle_gamma   90.00
#
_symmetry.space_group_name_H-M   'P 1'
#
loop_
_entity.id
_entity.type
_entity.pdbx_description
1 polymer ?
#
loop_
_entity_poly.entity_id
_entity_poly.type
_entity_poly.pdbx_seq_one_letter_code
_entity_poly.pdbx_strand_id
1 'polypeptide(L)' 'MKARRFNQSQIKELTGVLKLLGDHNRLSILLNLTRKCHSVSYIIKATGLTQTNVSFHLRKLRDAGIVRVEPRGAFKYY' A
#
# COMPACT_ATOMS: atom_id res chain seq x y z
N MET A 1 0.50 18.09 28.44
CA MET A 1 1.08 17.42 27.25
C MET A 1 1.50 18.49 26.25
N LYS A 2 2.79 18.59 25.88
CA LYS A 2 3.22 19.46 24.77
C LYS A 2 3.02 18.71 23.45
N ALA A 3 2.12 19.18 22.59
CA ALA A 3 1.98 18.62 21.26
C ALA A 3 3.28 18.83 20.47
N ARG A 4 3.80 17.76 19.88
CA ARG A 4 4.99 17.83 19.02
C ARG A 4 4.63 18.65 17.78
N ARG A 5 5.31 19.79 17.58
CA ARG A 5 5.03 20.68 16.45
C ARG A 5 5.75 20.14 15.21
N PHE A 6 4.99 19.76 14.19
CA PHE A 6 5.55 19.35 12.89
C PHE A 6 6.05 20.58 12.14
N ASN A 7 7.20 20.45 11.45
CA ASN A 7 7.70 21.47 10.54
C ASN A 7 7.07 21.32 9.14
N GLN A 8 7.26 22.32 8.27
CA GLN A 8 6.65 22.33 6.93
C GLN A 8 7.10 21.16 6.04
N SER A 9 8.35 20.70 6.17
CA SER A 9 8.86 19.55 5.42
C SER A 9 8.16 18.26 5.84
N GLN A 10 8.02 18.04 7.15
CA GLN A 10 7.30 16.89 7.70
C GLN A 10 5.81 16.89 7.31
N ILE A 11 5.16 18.06 7.34
CA ILE A 11 3.76 18.19 6.89
C ILE A 11 3.65 17.84 5.40
N LYS A 12 4.59 18.29 4.57
CA LYS A 12 4.60 17.99 3.13
C LYS A 12 4.80 16.50 2.86
N GLU A 13 5.72 15.85 3.57
CA GLU A 13 5.95 14.41 3.48
C GLU A 13 4.70 13.61 3.89
N LEU A 14 4.12 13.93 5.06
CA LEU A 14 2.90 13.31 5.55
C LEU A 14 1.74 13.53 4.57
N THR A 15 1.61 14.72 3.99
CA THR A 15 0.62 15.01 2.96
C THR A 15 0.78 14.12 1.74
N GLY A 16 2.02 13.84 1.32
CA GLY A 16 2.32 12.92 0.22
C GLY A 16 1.84 11.49 0.54
N VAL A 17 2.19 10.98 1.71
CA VAL A 17 1.76 9.65 2.18
C VAL A 17 0.23 9.57 2.27
N LEU A 18 -0.41 10.56 2.90
CA LEU A 18 -1.86 10.58 3.07
C LEU A 18 -2.60 10.69 1.72
N LYS A 19 -2.10 11.47 0.76
CA LYS A 19 -2.66 11.49 -0.61
C LYS A 19 -2.49 10.14 -1.32
N LEU A 20 -1.41 9.43 -1.04
CA LEU A 20 -1.18 8.09 -1.57
C LEU A 20 -2.12 7.07 -0.92
N LEU A 21 -2.38 7.19 0.38
CA LEU A 21 -3.30 6.32 1.10
C LEU A 21 -4.78 6.71 0.88
N GLY A 22 -5.09 7.93 0.46
CA GLY A 22 -6.47 8.40 0.29
C GLY A 22 -7.23 7.84 -0.93
N ASP A 23 -6.64 6.89 -1.67
CA ASP A 23 -7.28 6.25 -2.81
C ASP A 23 -7.98 4.94 -2.39
N HIS A 24 -9.22 4.80 -2.84
CA HIS A 24 -10.10 3.70 -2.44
C HIS A 24 -9.49 2.32 -2.71
N ASN A 25 -8.92 2.12 -3.91
CA ASN A 25 -8.34 0.85 -4.29
C ASN A 25 -7.08 0.52 -3.48
N ARG A 26 -6.22 1.51 -3.24
CA ARG A 26 -5.04 1.33 -2.37
C ARG A 26 -5.42 0.98 -0.93
N LEU A 27 -6.45 1.61 -0.36
CA LEU A 27 -6.96 1.23 0.95
C LEU A 27 -7.52 -0.19 0.96
N SER A 28 -8.33 -0.55 -0.05
CA SER A 28 -8.88 -1.90 -0.17
C SER A 28 -7.77 -2.97 -0.23
N ILE A 29 -6.71 -2.73 -1.01
CA ILE A 29 -5.52 -3.59 -1.06
C ILE A 29 -4.84 -3.65 0.31
N LEU A 30 -4.54 -2.51 0.94
CA LEU A 30 -3.84 -2.47 2.22
C LEU A 30 -4.60 -3.19 3.32
N LEU A 31 -5.92 -2.98 3.42
CA LEU A 31 -6.76 -3.64 4.41
C LEU A 31 -6.73 -5.16 4.26
N ASN A 32 -6.66 -5.67 3.03
CA ASN A 32 -6.47 -7.10 2.78
C ASN A 32 -5.08 -7.60 3.20
N LEU A 33 -4.05 -6.75 3.17
CA LEU A 33 -2.67 -7.08 3.58
C LEU A 33 -2.40 -6.92 5.09
N THR A 34 -3.25 -6.21 5.83
CA THR A 34 -3.01 -5.88 7.26
C THR A 34 -2.79 -7.10 8.17
N ARG A 35 -3.41 -8.23 7.87
CA ARG A 35 -3.39 -9.42 8.75
C ARG A 35 -2.31 -10.44 8.36
N LYS A 36 -2.00 -10.54 7.07
CA LYS A 36 -1.07 -11.55 6.53
C LYS A 36 -0.62 -11.16 5.14
N CYS A 37 0.54 -11.67 4.75
CA CYS A 37 1.01 -11.54 3.38
C CYS A 37 0.17 -12.40 2.43
N HIS A 38 -0.14 -11.84 1.26
CA HIS A 38 -0.98 -12.45 0.24
C HIS A 38 -0.34 -12.41 -1.13
N SER A 39 -0.64 -13.43 -1.95
CA SER A 39 -0.26 -13.43 -3.36
C SER A 39 -1.07 -12.39 -4.13
N VAL A 40 -0.51 -11.90 -5.24
CA VAL A 40 -1.22 -10.98 -6.15
C VAL A 40 -2.56 -11.56 -6.60
N SER A 41 -2.64 -12.86 -6.88
CA SER A 41 -3.88 -13.55 -7.26
C SER A 41 -4.95 -13.50 -6.18
N TYR A 42 -4.56 -13.62 -4.90
CA TYR A 42 -5.50 -13.45 -3.80
C TYR A 42 -6.03 -12.01 -3.74
N ILE A 43 -5.14 -11.02 -3.86
CA ILE A 43 -5.50 -9.60 -3.80
C ILE A 43 -6.50 -9.27 -4.92
N ILE A 44 -6.24 -9.72 -6.14
CA ILE A 44 -7.16 -9.59 -7.29
C ILE A 44 -8.55 -10.12 -6.93
N LYS A 45 -8.63 -11.34 -6.38
CA LYS A 45 -9.90 -11.96 -6.00
C LYS A 45 -10.61 -11.20 -4.88
N ALA A 46 -9.86 -10.72 -3.88
CA ALA A 46 -10.41 -10.04 -2.72
C ALA A 46 -10.91 -8.62 -3.03
N THR A 47 -10.25 -7.92 -3.96
CA THR A 47 -10.60 -6.53 -4.31
C THR A 47 -11.46 -6.41 -5.57
N GLY A 48 -11.61 -7.48 -6.36
CA GLY A 48 -12.33 -7.46 -7.64
C GLY A 48 -11.63 -6.63 -8.74
N LEU A 49 -10.37 -6.26 -8.53
CA LEU A 49 -9.61 -5.41 -9.45
C LEU A 49 -8.90 -6.27 -10.49
N THR A 50 -8.63 -5.70 -11.67
CA THR A 50 -7.81 -6.37 -12.68
C THR A 50 -6.36 -6.52 -12.21
N GLN A 51 -5.65 -7.51 -12.74
CA GLN A 51 -4.23 -7.73 -12.43
C GLN A 51 -3.36 -6.50 -12.70
N THR A 52 -3.61 -5.81 -13.82
CA THR A 52 -2.89 -4.58 -14.19
C THR A 52 -3.09 -3.50 -13.13
N ASN A 53 -4.34 -3.33 -12.65
CA ASN A 53 -4.67 -2.31 -11.66
C ASN A 53 -4.06 -2.65 -10.28
N VAL A 54 -4.15 -3.91 -9.85
CA VAL A 54 -3.49 -4.39 -8.62
C VAL A 54 -1.98 -4.16 -8.69
N SER A 55 -1.34 -4.54 -9.81
CA SER A 55 0.11 -4.36 -9.98
C SER A 55 0.54 -2.90 -9.95
N PHE A 56 -0.27 -2.01 -10.54
CA PHE A 56 -0.06 -0.56 -10.51
C PHE A 56 -0.12 0.00 -9.08
N HIS A 57 -1.15 -0.37 -8.32
CA HIS A 57 -1.31 0.09 -6.94
C HIS A 57 -0.22 -0.47 -6.02
N LEU A 58 0.10 -1.77 -6.12
CA LEU A 58 1.18 -2.40 -5.33
C LEU A 58 2.55 -1.77 -5.63
N ARG A 59 2.83 -1.42 -6.88
CA ARG A 59 4.06 -0.67 -7.23
C ARG A 59 4.11 0.67 -6.50
N LYS A 60 3.04 1.48 -6.57
CA LYS A 60 3.00 2.78 -5.87
C LYS A 60 3.15 2.64 -4.36
N LEU A 61 2.48 1.66 -3.76
CA LEU A 61 2.59 1.38 -2.32
C LEU A 61 4.01 0.94 -1.93
N ARG A 62 4.66 0.12 -2.75
CA ARG A 62 6.02 -0.35 -2.52
C ARG A 62 7.05 0.77 -2.68
N ASP A 63 6.93 1.56 -3.74
CA ASP A 63 7.85 2.66 -4.03
C ASP A 63 7.76 3.75 -2.93
N ALA A 64 6.61 3.84 -2.24
CA ALA A 64 6.43 4.68 -1.04
C ALA A 64 6.79 3.99 0.28
N GLY A 65 7.31 2.76 0.25
CA GLY A 65 7.73 2.01 1.44
C GLY A 65 6.59 1.48 2.32
N ILE A 66 5.33 1.53 1.86
CA ILE A 66 4.16 1.10 2.64
C ILE A 66 3.98 -0.42 2.64
N VAL A 67 4.35 -1.08 1.54
CA VAL A 67 4.32 -2.54 1.42
C VAL A 67 5.68 -3.06 0.99
N ARG A 68 5.97 -4.31 1.34
CA ARG A 68 7.17 -5.02 0.90
C ARG A 68 6.79 -6.21 0.02
N VAL A 69 7.75 -6.73 -0.73
CA VAL A 69 7.59 -7.99 -1.48
C VAL A 69 8.32 -9.10 -0.74
N GLU A 70 7.66 -10.24 -0.62
CA GLU A 70 8.24 -11.49 -0.16
C GLU A 70 8.18 -12.53 -1.29
N PRO A 71 9.31 -12.84 -1.95
CA PRO A 71 9.36 -13.91 -2.95
C PRO A 71 9.10 -15.26 -2.30
N ARG A 72 8.15 -16.03 -2.84
CA ARG A 72 7.88 -17.43 -2.44
C ARG A 72 7.85 -18.30 -3.68
N GLY A 73 9.02 -18.81 -4.06
CA GLY A 73 9.20 -19.52 -5.33
C GLY A 73 8.89 -18.63 -6.52
N ALA A 74 8.02 -19.10 -7.42
CA ALA A 74 7.59 -18.34 -8.60
C ALA A 74 6.62 -17.18 -8.29
N PHE A 75 6.12 -17.09 -7.05
CA PHE A 75 5.08 -16.14 -6.69
C PHE A 75 5.62 -14.97 -5.85
N LYS A 76 5.05 -13.78 -6.07
CA LYS A 76 5.28 -12.60 -5.23
C LYS A 76 4.15 -12.46 -4.23
N TYR A 77 4.51 -12.41 -2.96
CA TYR A 77 3.62 -12.07 -1.87
C TYR A 77 3.89 -10.64 -1.43
N TYR A 78 2.85 -9.96 -1.00
CA TYR A 78 2.89 -8.62 -0.41
C TYR A 78 2.29 -8.71 0.98
#